data_AF-A0A352ULY6-F1
#
_entry.id   AF-A0A352ULY6-F1
#
_cell.length_a   1.000
_cell.length_b   1.000
_cell.length_c   1.000
_cell.angle_alpha   90.00
_cell.angle_beta   90.00
_cell.angle_gamma   90.00
#
_symmetry.space_group_name_H-M   'P 1'
#
loop_
_entity.id
_entity.type
_entity.pdbx_description
1 polymer ?
#
loop_
_entity_poly.entity_id
_entity_poly.type
_entity_poly.pdbx_seq_one_letter_code
_entity_poly.pdbx_strand_id
1 'polypeptide(L)'
;TIEKGKLYMLQTRNGKRTAQAALRIAADMVEEGLCTKAEALLKIEPNQLNSLLHPQFDIAALKAAKPVANGLAASPGAASGAVYFTAESAKAAAKNGPVLLVRNETSPEDIEGMAAAKGILTATGGRTSHAAVVARGMGTCCVAGCGALRINEEGKYLKIGDIRVNEGDIMSLDGSTGNVYIGAVKTVDATISGDFATVMGWADSIRKLNVRTNADTPRDAENAIKLGAEGIGLTRTEHMFFDVDRIPAMREMILSDTVEQRRAALAKLLPMQRGDFEGIFRAMAERPVTIRLLDPPLHEFLPTNEEDIQDLADDMGLTFEHLKGTIRSLHESNPMMGFRGCRLPVKYPEIAEMQTRA
;
A
#
# COMPACT_ATOMS: atom_id res chain seq x y z
N THR A 1 -37.12 30.27 11.53
CA THR A 1 -38.04 30.37 12.68
C THR A 1 -39.38 30.85 12.22
N ILE A 2 -40.47 30.32 12.77
CA ILE A 2 -41.81 30.86 12.55
C ILE A 2 -42.18 31.65 13.80
N GLU A 3 -42.42 32.96 13.64
CA GLU A 3 -42.86 33.84 14.74
C GLU A 3 -44.22 34.44 14.38
N LYS A 4 -45.24 34.20 15.22
CA LYS A 4 -46.61 34.68 15.03
C LYS A 4 -47.17 34.38 13.63
N GLY A 5 -46.93 33.17 13.13
CA GLY A 5 -47.36 32.73 11.80
C GLY A 5 -46.55 33.28 10.62
N LYS A 6 -45.47 34.05 10.86
CA LYS A 6 -44.55 34.54 9.82
C LYS A 6 -43.26 33.74 9.82
N LEU A 7 -42.86 33.26 8.63
CA LEU A 7 -41.62 32.50 8.42
C LEU A 7 -40.41 33.45 8.26
N TYR A 8 -39.34 33.15 8.97
CA TYR A 8 -38.05 33.84 8.89
C TYR A 8 -36.93 32.84 8.59
N MET A 9 -36.13 33.11 7.56
CA MET A 9 -34.91 32.36 7.24
C MET A 9 -33.74 32.90 8.07
N LEU A 10 -33.20 32.09 8.97
CA LEU A 10 -32.15 32.55 9.90
C LEU A 10 -30.74 32.23 9.42
N GLN A 11 -30.56 31.08 8.77
CA GLN A 11 -29.27 30.64 8.27
C GLN A 11 -29.49 29.76 7.05
N THR A 12 -28.62 29.93 6.05
CA THR A 12 -28.44 28.97 4.97
C THR A 12 -26.95 28.68 4.81
N ARG A 13 -26.63 27.45 4.48
CA ARG A 13 -25.26 27.00 4.16
C ARG A 13 -25.34 25.76 3.30
N ASN A 14 -24.30 25.50 2.53
CA ASN A 14 -24.16 24.23 1.83
C ASN A 14 -24.12 23.09 2.86
N GLY A 15 -25.09 22.17 2.77
CA GLY A 15 -25.18 21.03 3.66
C GLY A 15 -24.01 20.08 3.47
N LYS A 16 -23.39 19.66 4.59
CA LYS A 16 -22.42 18.55 4.61
C LYS A 16 -23.15 17.27 4.20
N ARG A 17 -22.48 16.42 3.44
CA ARG A 17 -23.05 15.21 2.84
C ARG A 17 -22.00 14.13 2.69
N THR A 18 -22.45 12.89 2.54
CA THR A 18 -21.58 11.74 2.20
C THR A 18 -21.20 11.77 0.72
N ALA A 19 -20.19 11.00 0.31
CA ALA A 19 -19.79 10.91 -1.09
C ALA A 19 -20.93 10.41 -1.99
N GLN A 20 -21.67 9.39 -1.55
CA GLN A 20 -22.85 8.89 -2.29
C GLN A 20 -23.92 9.96 -2.47
N ALA A 21 -24.23 10.72 -1.40
CA ALA A 21 -25.19 11.82 -1.49
C ALA A 21 -24.67 12.98 -2.35
N ALA A 22 -23.36 13.25 -2.34
CA ALA A 22 -22.75 14.25 -3.20
C ALA A 22 -22.90 13.89 -4.68
N LEU A 23 -22.60 12.65 -5.04
CA LEU A 23 -22.76 12.14 -6.41
C LEU A 23 -24.22 12.16 -6.86
N ARG A 24 -25.13 11.68 -6.00
CA ARG A 24 -26.56 11.65 -6.32
C ARG A 24 -27.12 13.06 -6.56
N ILE A 25 -26.86 13.99 -5.64
CA ILE A 25 -27.32 15.38 -5.79
C ILE A 25 -26.69 16.03 -7.02
N ALA A 26 -25.42 15.76 -7.31
CA ALA A 26 -24.78 16.29 -8.51
C ALA A 26 -25.41 15.73 -9.79
N ALA A 27 -25.76 14.43 -9.81
CA ALA A 27 -26.49 13.78 -10.89
C ALA A 27 -27.86 14.43 -11.12
N ASP A 28 -28.68 14.49 -10.06
CA ASP A 28 -30.03 15.05 -10.10
C ASP A 28 -30.00 16.53 -10.52
N MET A 29 -29.08 17.35 -9.99
CA MET A 29 -28.98 18.78 -10.35
C MET A 29 -28.65 19.02 -11.84
N VAL A 30 -27.89 18.12 -12.47
CA VAL A 30 -27.60 18.22 -13.91
C VAL A 30 -28.80 17.75 -14.73
N GLU A 31 -29.47 16.66 -14.30
CA GLU A 31 -30.68 16.15 -14.94
C GLU A 31 -31.83 17.17 -14.89
N GLU A 32 -31.98 17.88 -13.78
CA GLU A 32 -32.95 18.96 -13.57
C GLU A 32 -32.55 20.28 -14.28
N GLY A 33 -31.37 20.35 -14.89
CA GLY A 33 -30.87 21.56 -15.56
C GLY A 33 -30.50 22.71 -14.61
N LEU A 34 -30.30 22.42 -13.31
CA LEU A 34 -29.93 23.41 -12.29
C LEU A 34 -28.45 23.80 -12.35
N CYS A 35 -27.58 22.91 -12.84
CA CYS A 35 -26.19 23.25 -13.12
C CYS A 35 -25.62 22.44 -14.29
N THR A 36 -24.52 22.93 -14.85
CA THR A 36 -23.75 22.21 -15.86
C THR A 36 -22.95 21.06 -15.25
N LYS A 37 -22.51 20.11 -16.08
CA LYS A 37 -21.62 19.00 -15.66
C LYS A 37 -20.33 19.51 -15.00
N ALA A 38 -19.74 20.59 -15.52
CA ALA A 38 -18.53 21.18 -14.98
C ALA A 38 -18.76 21.78 -13.58
N GLU A 39 -19.88 22.49 -13.39
CA GLU A 39 -20.24 23.04 -12.07
C GLU A 39 -20.60 21.95 -11.07
N ALA A 40 -21.23 20.86 -11.51
CA ALA A 40 -21.56 19.71 -10.67
C ALA A 40 -20.29 19.02 -10.14
N LEU A 41 -19.28 18.84 -11.01
CA LEU A 41 -17.97 18.28 -10.62
C LEU A 41 -17.28 19.14 -9.55
N LEU A 42 -17.31 20.46 -9.68
CA LEU A 42 -16.71 21.38 -8.70
C LEU A 42 -17.43 21.39 -7.34
N LYS A 43 -18.65 20.85 -7.26
CA LYS A 43 -19.40 20.71 -5.99
C LYS A 43 -19.05 19.42 -5.24
N ILE A 44 -18.27 18.53 -5.84
CA ILE A 44 -17.85 17.26 -5.25
C ILE A 44 -16.43 17.41 -4.73
N GLU A 45 -16.24 17.18 -3.44
CA GLU A 45 -14.93 17.18 -2.82
C GLU A 45 -14.18 15.89 -3.20
N PRO A 46 -13.02 15.96 -3.89
CA PRO A 46 -12.33 14.76 -4.40
C PRO A 46 -12.00 13.74 -3.32
N ASN A 47 -11.57 14.20 -2.14
CA ASN A 47 -11.22 13.33 -1.02
C ASN A 47 -12.40 12.52 -0.49
N GLN A 48 -13.65 12.94 -0.75
CA GLN A 48 -14.82 12.17 -0.35
C GLN A 48 -14.95 10.89 -1.19
N LEU A 49 -14.48 10.86 -2.43
CA LEU A 49 -14.57 9.69 -3.31
C LEU A 49 -13.79 8.49 -2.76
N ASN A 50 -12.75 8.71 -1.94
CA ASN A 50 -12.03 7.62 -1.26
C ASN A 50 -12.96 6.75 -0.39
N SER A 51 -14.01 7.34 0.20
CA SER A 51 -14.99 6.58 0.99
C SER A 51 -15.83 5.59 0.18
N LEU A 52 -15.84 5.72 -1.15
CA LEU A 52 -16.51 4.81 -2.07
C LEU A 52 -15.63 3.66 -2.54
N LEU A 53 -14.32 3.74 -2.28
CA LEU A 53 -13.32 2.79 -2.75
C LEU A 53 -12.80 1.87 -1.64
N HIS A 54 -12.93 2.29 -0.38
CA HIS A 54 -12.46 1.54 0.78
C HIS A 54 -13.61 1.28 1.75
N PRO A 55 -13.63 0.10 2.43
CA PRO A 55 -14.55 -0.15 3.54
C PRO A 55 -14.51 0.99 4.55
N GLN A 56 -15.67 1.34 5.10
CA GLN A 56 -15.82 2.41 6.08
C GLN A 56 -16.33 1.85 7.40
N PHE A 57 -16.15 2.57 8.51
CA PHE A 57 -16.85 2.22 9.74
C PHE A 57 -18.31 2.67 9.67
N ASP A 58 -19.20 1.87 10.26
CA ASP A 58 -20.56 2.29 10.54
C ASP A 58 -20.54 3.51 11.46
N ILE A 59 -21.30 4.56 11.11
CA ILE A 59 -21.26 5.85 11.81
C ILE A 59 -21.71 5.72 13.27
N ALA A 60 -22.69 4.86 13.56
CA ALA A 60 -23.18 4.66 14.92
C ALA A 60 -22.15 3.86 15.74
N ALA A 61 -21.58 2.81 15.17
CA ALA A 61 -20.51 2.03 15.81
C ALA A 61 -19.27 2.89 16.10
N LEU A 62 -18.86 3.72 15.14
CA LEU A 62 -17.70 4.60 15.27
C LEU A 62 -17.89 5.66 16.37
N LYS A 63 -19.10 6.22 16.52
CA LYS A 63 -19.40 7.17 17.60
C LYS A 63 -19.35 6.55 19.00
N ALA A 64 -19.66 5.25 19.11
CA ALA A 64 -19.60 4.53 20.38
C ALA A 64 -18.17 4.10 20.73
N ALA A 65 -17.32 3.89 19.73
CA ALA A 65 -15.92 3.53 19.90
C ALA A 65 -15.08 4.73 20.38
N LYS A 66 -14.12 4.47 21.28
CA LYS A 66 -13.15 5.48 21.74
C LYS A 66 -11.76 5.12 21.22
N PRO A 67 -11.06 6.04 20.55
CA PRO A 67 -9.71 5.77 20.09
C PRO A 67 -8.77 5.64 21.30
N VAL A 68 -7.93 4.61 21.28
CA VAL A 68 -6.91 4.35 22.32
C VAL A 68 -5.53 4.88 21.94
N ALA A 69 -5.29 5.07 20.64
CA ALA A 69 -4.10 5.70 20.11
C ALA A 69 -4.40 6.41 18.79
N ASN A 70 -3.50 7.28 18.39
CA ASN A 70 -3.51 7.94 17.09
C ASN A 70 -2.09 7.83 16.48
N GLY A 71 -2.05 7.50 15.20
CA GLY A 71 -0.85 7.52 14.37
C GLY A 71 -1.07 8.32 13.09
N LEU A 72 -0.19 8.17 12.13
CA LEU A 72 -0.33 8.80 10.83
C LEU A 72 -1.32 8.01 9.97
N ALA A 73 -2.36 8.69 9.47
CA ALA A 73 -3.24 8.20 8.41
C ALA A 73 -2.41 7.95 7.13
N ALA A 74 -1.93 6.72 6.96
CA ALA A 74 -0.96 6.36 5.93
C ALA A 74 -1.65 5.85 4.66
N SER A 75 -2.70 5.04 4.81
CA SER A 75 -3.54 4.55 3.73
C SER A 75 -5.00 4.50 4.18
N PRO A 76 -5.94 5.11 3.44
CA PRO A 76 -7.34 5.24 3.86
C PRO A 76 -8.08 3.90 3.98
N GLY A 77 -9.22 3.94 4.67
CA GLY A 77 -10.10 2.78 4.87
C GLY A 77 -10.30 2.41 6.34
N ALA A 78 -11.25 1.51 6.56
CA ALA A 78 -11.57 0.94 7.87
C ALA A 78 -11.22 -0.55 7.87
N ALA A 79 -10.49 -0.99 8.88
CA ALA A 79 -10.14 -2.39 9.06
C ALA A 79 -10.42 -2.85 10.49
N SER A 80 -10.98 -4.04 10.63
CA SER A 80 -11.17 -4.71 11.91
C SER A 80 -10.76 -6.16 11.77
N GLY A 81 -9.99 -6.67 12.73
CA GLY A 81 -9.48 -8.03 12.66
C GLY A 81 -8.66 -8.42 13.87
N ALA A 82 -8.32 -9.69 13.94
CA ALA A 82 -7.43 -10.25 14.95
C ALA A 82 -5.98 -9.78 14.72
N VAL A 83 -5.29 -9.40 15.79
CA VAL A 83 -3.92 -8.86 15.75
C VAL A 83 -2.89 -9.97 15.62
N TYR A 84 -1.93 -9.80 14.70
CA TYR A 84 -0.78 -10.68 14.52
C TYR A 84 0.51 -9.88 14.38
N PHE A 85 1.61 -10.41 14.91
CA PHE A 85 2.88 -9.70 15.03
C PHE A 85 3.95 -10.10 14.01
N THR A 86 3.66 -11.13 13.20
CA THR A 86 4.55 -11.58 12.12
C THR A 86 3.76 -11.73 10.81
N ALA A 87 4.42 -11.54 9.67
CA ALA A 87 3.79 -11.70 8.37
C ALA A 87 3.27 -13.14 8.14
N GLU A 88 4.04 -14.14 8.57
CA GLU A 88 3.67 -15.55 8.47
C GLU A 88 2.40 -15.88 9.24
N SER A 89 2.31 -15.43 10.50
CA SER A 89 1.15 -15.67 11.35
C SER A 89 -0.09 -14.95 10.82
N ALA A 90 0.06 -13.71 10.32
CA ALA A 90 -1.00 -12.98 9.66
C ALA A 90 -1.49 -13.71 8.39
N LYS A 91 -0.58 -14.17 7.52
CA LYS A 91 -0.90 -14.92 6.30
C LYS A 91 -1.63 -16.22 6.60
N ALA A 92 -1.17 -16.98 7.59
CA ALA A 92 -1.79 -18.22 8.01
C ALA A 92 -3.20 -17.99 8.58
N ALA A 93 -3.35 -16.99 9.44
CA ALA A 93 -4.61 -16.67 10.11
C ALA A 93 -5.64 -16.01 9.17
N ALA A 94 -5.20 -15.28 8.14
CA ALA A 94 -6.07 -14.65 7.15
C ALA A 94 -6.99 -15.65 6.42
N LYS A 95 -6.63 -16.94 6.40
CA LYS A 95 -7.48 -18.02 5.86
C LYS A 95 -8.74 -18.25 6.68
N ASN A 96 -8.73 -17.91 7.97
CA ASN A 96 -9.80 -18.19 8.92
C ASN A 96 -10.62 -16.94 9.29
N GLY A 97 -10.19 -15.74 8.88
CA GLY A 97 -10.88 -14.50 9.21
C GLY A 97 -10.06 -13.25 8.91
N PRO A 98 -10.62 -12.06 9.17
CA PRO A 98 -9.92 -10.80 8.96
C PRO A 98 -8.82 -10.60 10.02
N VAL A 99 -7.63 -10.21 9.57
CA VAL A 99 -6.45 -10.01 10.42
C VAL A 99 -5.86 -8.62 10.26
N LEU A 100 -5.17 -8.16 11.30
CA LEU A 100 -4.38 -6.94 11.32
C LEU A 100 -2.91 -7.29 11.57
N LEU A 101 -2.03 -6.84 10.68
CA LEU A 101 -0.59 -6.99 10.85
C LEU A 101 -0.06 -5.81 11.68
N VAL A 102 0.57 -6.11 12.82
CA VAL A 102 1.14 -5.12 13.72
C VAL A 102 2.65 -5.35 13.86
N ARG A 103 3.46 -4.37 13.44
CA ARG A 103 4.93 -4.47 13.44
C ARG A 103 5.55 -3.21 14.05
N ASN A 104 6.78 -3.28 14.55
CA ASN A 104 7.50 -2.03 14.85
C ASN A 104 7.70 -1.21 13.56
N GLU A 105 8.27 -1.86 12.55
CA GLU A 105 8.39 -1.43 11.16
C GLU A 105 8.21 -2.64 10.26
N THR A 106 7.78 -2.41 9.01
CA THR A 106 7.67 -3.49 8.01
C THR A 106 8.91 -3.51 7.13
N SER A 107 9.38 -4.69 6.76
CA SER A 107 10.40 -4.90 5.73
C SER A 107 9.80 -5.53 4.47
N PRO A 108 10.58 -5.71 3.38
CA PRO A 108 10.11 -6.42 2.20
C PRO A 108 9.71 -7.89 2.46
N GLU A 109 10.27 -8.52 3.49
CA GLU A 109 9.92 -9.88 3.91
C GLU A 109 8.48 -9.98 4.45
N ASP A 110 7.90 -8.84 4.87
CA ASP A 110 6.54 -8.77 5.39
C ASP A 110 5.45 -8.70 4.30
N ILE A 111 5.79 -8.60 3.01
CA ILE A 111 4.85 -8.29 1.91
C ILE A 111 3.68 -9.27 1.84
N GLU A 112 3.92 -10.57 1.98
CA GLU A 112 2.85 -11.56 1.90
C GLU A 112 1.84 -11.41 3.06
N GLY A 113 2.33 -11.10 4.26
CA GLY A 113 1.49 -10.82 5.43
C GLY A 113 0.73 -9.51 5.29
N MET A 114 1.38 -8.47 4.73
CA MET A 114 0.75 -7.18 4.42
C MET A 114 -0.38 -7.33 3.39
N ALA A 115 -0.18 -8.15 2.35
CA ALA A 115 -1.17 -8.42 1.33
C ALA A 115 -2.36 -9.25 1.86
N ALA A 116 -2.10 -10.14 2.83
CA ALA A 116 -3.14 -10.95 3.47
C ALA A 116 -3.96 -10.19 4.52
N ALA A 117 -3.38 -9.16 5.14
CA ALA A 117 -4.03 -8.40 6.21
C ALA A 117 -5.11 -7.43 5.70
N LYS A 118 -6.16 -7.21 6.51
CA LYS A 118 -7.17 -6.17 6.27
C LYS A 118 -6.67 -4.79 6.64
N GLY A 119 -5.71 -4.70 7.55
CA GLY A 119 -5.09 -3.45 7.94
C GLY A 119 -3.69 -3.66 8.53
N ILE A 120 -2.87 -2.61 8.43
CA ILE A 120 -1.48 -2.61 8.89
C ILE A 120 -1.30 -1.47 9.90
N LEU A 121 -0.68 -1.80 11.04
CA LEU A 121 -0.36 -0.84 12.09
C LEU A 121 1.14 -0.90 12.39
N THR A 122 1.84 0.24 12.33
CA THR A 122 3.26 0.30 12.71
C THR A 122 3.53 1.28 13.84
N ALA A 123 4.49 0.95 14.70
CA ALA A 123 4.93 1.84 15.78
C ALA A 123 5.78 3.00 15.25
N THR A 124 6.63 2.73 14.26
CA THR A 124 7.52 3.72 13.61
C THR A 124 7.16 3.88 12.13
N GLY A 125 7.82 4.83 11.47
CA GLY A 125 7.63 5.11 10.04
C GLY A 125 6.73 6.31 9.74
N GLY A 126 7.06 7.03 8.67
CA GLY A 126 6.32 8.20 8.20
C GLY A 126 5.33 7.89 7.08
N ARG A 127 4.77 8.94 6.45
CA ARG A 127 3.88 8.79 5.27
C ARG A 127 4.55 8.10 4.08
N THR A 128 5.87 8.11 4.01
CA THR A 128 6.69 7.51 2.95
C THR A 128 7.41 6.24 3.40
N SER A 129 7.08 5.68 4.56
CA SER A 129 7.65 4.40 5.00
C SER A 129 7.22 3.26 4.08
N HIS A 130 7.94 2.13 4.15
CA HIS A 130 7.61 0.90 3.42
C HIS A 130 6.13 0.53 3.62
N ALA A 131 5.68 0.40 4.87
CA ALA A 131 4.28 0.12 5.22
C ALA A 131 3.29 1.06 4.52
N ALA A 132 3.55 2.37 4.57
CA ALA A 132 2.65 3.38 4.03
C ALA A 132 2.59 3.34 2.48
N VAL A 133 3.72 3.11 1.82
CA VAL A 133 3.78 3.04 0.35
C VAL A 133 3.11 1.77 -0.16
N VAL A 134 3.43 0.61 0.42
CA VAL A 134 2.88 -0.68 0.02
C VAL A 134 1.38 -0.75 0.32
N ALA A 135 0.95 -0.34 1.51
CA ALA A 135 -0.47 -0.37 1.88
C ALA A 135 -1.34 0.51 0.98
N ARG A 136 -0.84 1.69 0.54
CA ARG A 136 -1.54 2.54 -0.43
C ARG A 136 -1.63 1.88 -1.80
N GLY A 137 -0.56 1.22 -2.25
CA GLY A 137 -0.58 0.47 -3.51
C GLY A 137 -1.61 -0.65 -3.50
N MET A 138 -1.72 -1.36 -2.38
CA MET A 138 -2.68 -2.45 -2.17
C MET A 138 -4.12 -1.97 -1.86
N GLY A 139 -4.31 -0.69 -1.54
CA GLY A 139 -5.58 -0.16 -1.06
C GLY A 139 -5.98 -0.67 0.34
N THR A 140 -5.01 -1.16 1.11
CA THR A 140 -5.19 -1.70 2.46
C THR A 140 -5.13 -0.57 3.48
N CYS A 141 -6.02 -0.60 4.48
CA CYS A 141 -6.04 0.38 5.57
C CYS A 141 -4.69 0.38 6.32
N CYS A 142 -4.06 1.54 6.50
CA CYS A 142 -2.80 1.62 7.22
C CYS A 142 -2.71 2.84 8.13
N VAL A 143 -2.32 2.58 9.38
CA VAL A 143 -1.93 3.60 10.37
C VAL A 143 -0.45 3.39 10.65
N ALA A 144 0.40 4.32 10.23
CA ALA A 144 1.85 4.23 10.40
C ALA A 144 2.34 5.14 11.53
N GLY A 145 3.49 4.84 12.12
CA GLY A 145 4.16 5.74 13.06
C GLY A 145 3.37 6.03 14.34
N CYS A 146 2.63 5.04 14.84
CA CYS A 146 1.90 5.16 16.10
C CYS A 146 2.87 5.01 17.28
N GLY A 147 3.55 6.10 17.64
CA GLY A 147 4.59 6.10 18.69
C GLY A 147 4.09 5.78 20.11
N ALA A 148 2.77 5.69 20.31
CA ALA A 148 2.16 5.22 21.55
C ALA A 148 2.27 3.69 21.74
N LEU A 149 2.55 2.95 20.66
CA LEU A 149 2.67 1.50 20.71
C LEU A 149 4.01 1.08 21.34
N ARG A 150 3.96 0.05 22.18
CA ARG A 150 5.12 -0.71 22.62
C ARG A 150 4.89 -2.17 22.25
N ILE A 151 5.51 -2.60 21.16
CA ILE A 151 5.31 -3.94 20.59
C ILE A 151 6.41 -4.86 21.09
N ASN A 152 6.02 -6.02 21.62
CA ASN A 152 6.91 -7.12 21.93
C ASN A 152 6.55 -8.27 20.99
N GLU A 153 7.34 -8.42 19.93
CA GLU A 153 7.11 -9.39 18.86
C GLU A 153 7.34 -10.82 19.35
N GLU A 154 8.40 -11.06 20.13
CA GLU A 154 8.73 -12.36 20.72
C GLU A 154 7.67 -12.81 21.74
N GLY A 155 7.22 -11.88 22.59
CA GLY A 155 6.15 -12.11 23.54
C GLY A 155 4.75 -12.11 22.93
N LYS A 156 4.61 -11.78 21.64
CA LYS A 156 3.34 -11.71 20.90
C LYS A 156 2.27 -10.84 21.56
N TYR A 157 2.66 -9.64 22.00
CA TYR A 157 1.73 -8.66 22.54
C TYR A 157 2.18 -7.22 22.24
N LEU A 158 1.23 -6.29 22.25
CA LEU A 158 1.51 -4.86 22.28
C LEU A 158 0.91 -4.22 23.54
N LYS A 159 1.45 -3.06 23.89
CA LYS A 159 0.89 -2.18 24.91
C LYS A 159 0.61 -0.79 24.35
N ILE A 160 -0.51 -0.22 24.77
CA ILE A 160 -0.94 1.16 24.51
C ILE A 160 -1.30 1.79 25.87
N GLY A 161 -0.35 2.51 26.46
CA GLY A 161 -0.46 2.88 27.87
C GLY A 161 -0.58 1.63 28.75
N ASP A 162 -1.65 1.55 29.54
CA ASP A 162 -1.94 0.40 30.43
C ASP A 162 -2.66 -0.76 29.73
N ILE A 163 -3.12 -0.57 28.49
CA ILE A 163 -3.87 -1.57 27.74
C ILE A 163 -2.88 -2.54 27.09
N ARG A 164 -3.02 -3.83 27.40
CA ARG A 164 -2.30 -4.92 26.74
C ARG A 164 -3.21 -5.62 25.73
N VAL A 165 -2.72 -5.82 24.52
CA VAL A 165 -3.39 -6.58 23.46
C VAL A 165 -2.47 -7.72 23.05
N ASN A 166 -2.98 -8.95 23.08
CA ASN A 166 -2.23 -10.15 22.72
C ASN A 166 -2.55 -10.57 21.29
N GLU A 167 -1.75 -11.47 20.74
CA GLU A 167 -2.01 -12.07 19.44
C GLU A 167 -3.39 -12.76 19.44
N GLY A 168 -4.16 -12.54 18.36
CA GLY A 168 -5.53 -13.02 18.23
C GLY A 168 -6.61 -12.08 18.77
N ASP A 169 -6.26 -11.13 19.63
CA ASP A 169 -7.23 -10.13 20.13
C ASP A 169 -7.68 -9.21 18.99
N ILE A 170 -8.93 -8.76 19.05
CA ILE A 170 -9.51 -7.93 17.99
C ILE A 170 -9.19 -6.46 18.22
N MET A 171 -8.71 -5.80 17.16
CA MET A 171 -8.57 -4.35 17.09
C MET A 171 -9.22 -3.81 15.81
N SER A 172 -9.38 -2.49 15.77
CA SER A 172 -9.86 -1.78 14.60
C SER A 172 -9.00 -0.55 14.29
N LEU A 173 -8.78 -0.28 13.01
CA LEU A 173 -7.95 0.80 12.49
C LEU A 173 -8.76 1.70 11.57
N ASP A 174 -8.63 3.00 11.74
CA ASP A 174 -9.11 4.01 10.80
C ASP A 174 -7.91 4.62 10.08
N GLY A 175 -7.63 4.13 8.89
CA GLY A 175 -6.56 4.60 8.02
C GLY A 175 -6.80 6.00 7.45
N SER A 176 -8.00 6.56 7.60
CA SER A 176 -8.36 7.91 7.14
C SER A 176 -8.08 8.97 8.20
N THR A 177 -8.25 8.63 9.48
CA THR A 177 -7.98 9.55 10.61
C THR A 177 -6.70 9.23 11.39
N GLY A 178 -6.16 8.02 11.20
CA GLY A 178 -5.03 7.50 11.97
C GLY A 178 -5.41 6.94 13.34
N ASN A 179 -6.71 6.82 13.64
CA ASN A 179 -7.18 6.34 14.93
C ASN A 179 -7.11 4.82 15.06
N VAL A 180 -6.77 4.37 16.27
CA VAL A 180 -6.70 2.95 16.65
C VAL A 180 -7.70 2.68 17.75
N TYR A 181 -8.46 1.60 17.63
CA TYR A 181 -9.53 1.22 18.56
C TYR A 181 -9.32 -0.22 19.04
N ILE A 182 -9.71 -0.48 20.29
CA ILE A 182 -9.77 -1.83 20.85
C ILE A 182 -11.13 -2.45 20.54
N GLY A 183 -11.13 -3.73 20.16
CA GLY A 183 -12.32 -4.47 19.79
C GLY A 183 -12.74 -4.26 18.33
N ALA A 184 -13.82 -4.94 17.96
CA ALA A 184 -14.41 -4.87 16.63
C ALA A 184 -15.29 -3.61 16.51
N VAL A 185 -14.96 -2.71 15.58
CA VAL A 185 -15.86 -1.65 15.13
C VAL A 185 -16.50 -2.12 13.83
N LYS A 186 -17.82 -2.10 13.76
CA LYS A 186 -18.55 -2.60 12.59
C LYS A 186 -18.13 -1.84 11.33
N THR A 187 -17.72 -2.57 10.29
CA THR A 187 -17.44 -2.02 8.97
C THR A 187 -18.65 -2.16 8.05
N VAL A 188 -18.72 -1.27 7.06
CA VAL A 188 -19.64 -1.31 5.93
C VAL A 188 -18.82 -1.35 4.64
N ASP A 189 -19.22 -2.21 3.72
CA ASP A 189 -18.51 -2.37 2.45
C ASP A 189 -18.68 -1.13 1.57
N ALA A 190 -17.62 -0.83 0.83
CA ALA A 190 -17.66 0.16 -0.23
C ALA A 190 -18.67 -0.26 -1.31
N THR A 191 -19.59 0.65 -1.64
CA THR A 191 -20.56 0.45 -2.73
C THR A 191 -20.41 1.57 -3.75
N ILE A 192 -20.03 1.19 -4.97
CA ILE A 192 -20.00 2.07 -6.13
C ILE A 192 -21.43 2.11 -6.70
N SER A 193 -22.09 3.26 -6.59
CA SER A 193 -23.42 3.48 -7.19
C SER A 193 -23.31 3.78 -8.69
N GLY A 194 -24.41 3.63 -9.43
CA GLY A 194 -24.48 4.02 -10.85
C GLY A 194 -24.13 5.49 -11.10
N ASP A 195 -24.44 6.36 -10.12
CA ASP A 195 -24.11 7.79 -10.19
C ASP A 195 -22.60 8.05 -10.23
N PHE A 196 -21.78 7.17 -9.63
CA PHE A 196 -20.32 7.28 -9.70
C PHE A 196 -19.83 7.19 -11.14
N ALA A 197 -20.29 6.18 -11.89
CA ALA A 197 -19.89 6.01 -13.29
C ALA A 197 -20.32 7.20 -14.15
N THR A 198 -21.53 7.73 -13.94
CA THR A 198 -22.03 8.92 -14.64
C THR A 198 -21.15 10.14 -14.39
N VAL A 199 -20.86 10.43 -13.13
CA VAL A 199 -20.03 11.59 -12.75
C VAL A 199 -18.59 11.43 -13.22
N MET A 200 -18.01 10.22 -13.12
CA MET A 200 -16.66 9.95 -13.65
C MET A 200 -16.62 10.14 -15.17
N GLY A 201 -17.65 9.71 -15.90
CA GLY A 201 -17.75 9.97 -17.34
C GLY A 201 -17.78 11.47 -17.69
N TRP A 202 -18.36 12.30 -16.83
CA TRP A 202 -18.26 13.77 -17.00
C TRP A 202 -16.84 14.27 -16.75
N ALA A 203 -16.21 13.80 -15.67
CA ALA A 203 -14.84 14.16 -15.33
C ALA A 203 -13.87 13.81 -16.47
N ASP A 204 -14.02 12.62 -17.05
CA ASP A 204 -13.25 12.16 -18.21
C ASP A 204 -13.48 13.02 -19.45
N SER A 205 -14.72 13.45 -19.70
CA SER A 205 -15.04 14.30 -20.85
C SER A 205 -14.48 15.73 -20.75
N ILE A 206 -14.17 16.20 -19.54
CA ILE A 206 -13.74 17.58 -19.28
C ILE A 206 -12.23 17.67 -19.01
N ARG A 207 -11.64 16.65 -18.38
CA ARG A 207 -10.22 16.68 -18.00
C ARG A 207 -9.32 16.78 -19.23
N LYS A 208 -8.21 17.49 -19.06
CA LYS A 208 -7.13 17.57 -20.07
C LYS A 208 -5.98 16.62 -19.77
N LEU A 209 -5.77 16.30 -18.50
CA LEU A 209 -4.73 15.39 -18.07
C LEU A 209 -5.22 13.95 -18.22
N ASN A 210 -4.32 13.10 -18.70
CA ASN A 210 -4.51 11.66 -18.67
C ASN A 210 -4.28 11.13 -17.26
N VAL A 211 -5.02 10.09 -16.88
CA VAL A 211 -4.90 9.43 -15.57
C VAL A 211 -4.31 8.06 -15.79
N ARG A 212 -3.02 7.91 -15.45
CA ARG A 212 -2.32 6.62 -15.43
C ARG A 212 -2.18 6.15 -13.99
N THR A 213 -1.95 4.86 -13.81
CA THR A 213 -1.76 4.24 -12.50
C THR A 213 -0.29 3.96 -12.20
N ASN A 214 0.04 3.79 -10.93
CA ASN A 214 1.24 3.08 -10.51
C ASN A 214 0.80 1.65 -10.18
N ALA A 215 1.29 0.67 -10.93
CA ALA A 215 0.90 -0.72 -10.76
C ALA A 215 2.10 -1.62 -11.07
N ASP A 216 2.37 -2.55 -10.17
CA ASP A 216 3.57 -3.38 -10.20
C ASP A 216 3.24 -4.86 -10.45
N THR A 217 1.95 -5.23 -10.41
CA THR A 217 1.45 -6.59 -10.64
C THR A 217 0.32 -6.62 -11.69
N PRO A 218 0.07 -7.77 -12.35
CA PRO A 218 -1.05 -7.92 -13.27
C PRO A 218 -2.41 -7.63 -12.62
N ARG A 219 -2.58 -8.06 -11.37
CA ARG A 219 -3.82 -7.82 -10.59
C ARG A 219 -4.06 -6.33 -10.37
N ASP A 220 -3.02 -5.58 -10.02
CA ASP A 220 -3.13 -4.13 -9.81
C ASP A 220 -3.44 -3.40 -11.12
N ALA A 221 -2.83 -3.85 -12.22
CA ALA A 221 -3.12 -3.35 -13.55
C ALA A 221 -4.60 -3.56 -13.93
N GLU A 222 -5.15 -4.76 -13.72
CA GLU A 222 -6.57 -5.06 -13.97
C GLU A 222 -7.50 -4.19 -13.14
N ASN A 223 -7.21 -4.02 -11.84
CA ASN A 223 -8.03 -3.21 -10.95
C ASN A 223 -7.98 -1.73 -11.34
N ALA A 224 -6.81 -1.22 -11.72
CA ALA A 224 -6.66 0.14 -12.18
C ALA A 224 -7.48 0.42 -13.45
N ILE A 225 -7.53 -0.52 -14.40
CA ILE A 225 -8.33 -0.40 -15.62
C ILE A 225 -9.83 -0.38 -15.31
N LYS A 226 -10.30 -1.21 -14.37
CA LYS A 226 -11.70 -1.20 -13.90
C LYS A 226 -12.11 0.17 -13.34
N LEU A 227 -11.15 0.92 -12.80
CA LEU A 227 -11.35 2.27 -12.26
C LEU A 227 -11.04 3.40 -13.28
N GLY A 228 -10.76 3.06 -14.54
CA GLY A 228 -10.58 4.04 -15.62
C GLY A 228 -9.13 4.44 -15.93
N ALA A 229 -8.12 3.73 -15.41
CA ALA A 229 -6.73 4.03 -15.74
C ALA A 229 -6.43 3.86 -17.24
N GLU A 230 -5.74 4.85 -17.81
CA GLU A 230 -5.42 4.94 -19.24
C GLU A 230 -4.03 4.35 -19.56
N GLY A 231 -3.45 3.62 -18.62
CA GLY A 231 -2.12 3.00 -18.72
C GLY A 231 -1.39 3.04 -17.37
N ILE A 232 -0.15 2.54 -17.36
CA ILE A 232 0.70 2.52 -16.17
C ILE A 232 1.78 3.58 -16.30
N GLY A 233 1.75 4.62 -15.47
CA GLY A 233 2.75 5.70 -15.45
C GLY A 233 4.07 5.29 -14.78
N LEU A 234 4.01 4.29 -13.90
CA LEU A 234 5.17 3.76 -13.20
C LEU A 234 4.91 2.31 -12.77
N THR A 235 5.69 1.39 -13.35
CA THR A 235 5.88 0.02 -12.86
C THR A 235 7.21 -0.02 -12.13
N ARG A 236 7.19 -0.33 -10.84
CA ARG A 236 8.38 -0.49 -10.00
C ARG A 236 8.84 -1.93 -10.08
N THR A 237 9.95 -2.17 -10.78
CA THR A 237 10.47 -3.52 -10.97
C THR A 237 10.97 -4.17 -9.69
N GLU A 238 11.12 -3.40 -8.61
CA GLU A 238 11.86 -3.86 -7.44
C GLU A 238 10.95 -4.61 -6.48
N HIS A 239 9.66 -4.24 -6.49
CA HIS A 239 8.60 -5.03 -5.88
C HIS A 239 8.45 -6.42 -6.52
N MET A 240 8.84 -6.59 -7.78
CA MET A 240 8.82 -7.89 -8.47
C MET A 240 9.95 -8.83 -8.01
N PHE A 241 10.89 -8.37 -7.17
CA PHE A 241 12.01 -9.17 -6.67
C PHE A 241 11.89 -9.48 -5.18
N PHE A 242 10.89 -8.94 -4.50
CA PHE A 242 10.65 -9.21 -3.07
C PHE A 242 9.81 -10.46 -2.81
N ASP A 243 9.32 -11.14 -3.85
CA ASP A 243 8.68 -12.43 -3.68
C ASP A 243 9.69 -13.47 -3.15
N VAL A 244 9.23 -14.33 -2.23
CA VAL A 244 10.06 -15.27 -1.46
C VAL A 244 10.88 -16.21 -2.35
N ASP A 245 10.34 -16.59 -3.51
CA ASP A 245 11.00 -17.45 -4.49
C ASP A 245 12.09 -16.74 -5.31
N ARG A 246 12.12 -15.40 -5.28
CA ARG A 246 13.03 -14.56 -6.08
C ARG A 246 14.16 -13.95 -5.26
N ILE A 247 13.91 -13.71 -3.97
CA ILE A 247 14.90 -13.19 -3.03
C ILE A 247 16.23 -13.96 -3.09
N PRO A 248 16.27 -15.31 -3.13
CA PRO A 248 17.55 -16.04 -3.21
C PRO A 248 18.37 -15.69 -4.46
N ALA A 249 17.74 -15.63 -5.64
CA ALA A 249 18.42 -15.28 -6.89
C ALA A 249 18.88 -13.82 -6.91
N MET A 250 18.13 -12.92 -6.26
CA MET A 250 18.54 -11.52 -6.08
C MET A 250 19.74 -11.40 -5.13
N ARG A 251 19.75 -12.13 -4.01
CA ARG A 251 20.89 -12.19 -3.07
C ARG A 251 22.14 -12.76 -3.74
N GLU A 252 21.99 -13.81 -4.55
CA GLU A 252 23.07 -14.37 -5.38
C GLU A 252 23.68 -13.35 -6.33
N MET A 253 22.83 -12.53 -6.99
CA MET A 253 23.28 -11.46 -7.88
C MET A 253 24.08 -10.38 -7.12
N ILE A 254 23.64 -10.01 -5.92
CA ILE A 254 24.28 -8.98 -5.08
C ILE A 254 25.66 -9.44 -4.58
N LEU A 255 25.77 -10.72 -4.20
CA LEU A 255 26.98 -11.30 -3.62
C LEU A 255 27.97 -11.84 -4.67
N SER A 256 27.66 -11.65 -5.96
CA SER A 256 28.54 -12.05 -7.05
C SER A 256 29.76 -11.13 -7.17
N ASP A 257 30.95 -11.70 -7.08
CA ASP A 257 32.24 -11.01 -7.25
C ASP A 257 32.58 -10.79 -8.73
N THR A 258 32.13 -11.68 -9.62
CA THR A 258 32.41 -11.59 -11.06
C THR A 258 31.16 -11.31 -11.89
N VAL A 259 31.36 -10.78 -13.10
CA VAL A 259 30.27 -10.52 -14.06
C VAL A 259 29.61 -11.83 -14.49
N GLU A 260 30.37 -12.91 -14.62
CA GLU A 260 29.88 -14.24 -14.99
C GLU A 260 28.93 -14.79 -13.92
N GLN A 261 29.31 -14.69 -12.65
CA GLN A 261 28.45 -15.07 -11.52
C GLN A 261 27.17 -14.22 -11.50
N ARG A 262 27.31 -12.90 -11.67
CA ARG A 262 26.16 -11.98 -11.68
C ARG A 262 25.20 -12.29 -12.82
N ARG A 263 25.72 -12.57 -14.02
CA ARG A 263 24.90 -12.96 -15.18
C ARG A 263 24.20 -14.31 -14.97
N ALA A 264 24.82 -15.27 -14.29
CA ALA A 264 24.19 -16.54 -13.95
C ALA A 264 23.01 -16.35 -12.99
N ALA A 265 23.16 -15.51 -11.96
CA ALA A 265 22.07 -15.16 -11.05
C ALA A 265 20.94 -14.39 -11.77
N LEU A 266 21.29 -13.39 -12.59
CA LEU A 266 20.34 -12.63 -13.41
C LEU A 266 19.56 -13.52 -14.39
N ALA A 267 20.17 -14.57 -14.92
CA ALA A 267 19.49 -15.52 -15.81
C ALA A 267 18.37 -16.30 -15.11
N LYS A 268 18.44 -16.48 -13.78
CA LYS A 268 17.36 -17.08 -12.97
C LYS A 268 16.18 -16.11 -12.80
N LEU A 269 16.47 -14.81 -12.66
CA LEU A 269 15.46 -13.75 -12.49
C LEU A 269 14.73 -13.41 -13.80
N LEU A 270 15.43 -13.51 -14.94
CA LEU A 270 14.90 -13.18 -16.26
C LEU A 270 13.52 -13.82 -16.59
N PRO A 271 13.33 -15.15 -16.50
CA PRO A 271 12.03 -15.76 -16.81
C PRO A 271 10.91 -15.34 -15.85
N MET A 272 11.24 -15.05 -14.59
CA MET A 272 10.28 -14.63 -13.57
C MET A 272 9.77 -13.22 -13.88
N GLN A 273 10.70 -12.28 -14.13
CA GLN A 273 10.35 -10.90 -14.49
C GLN A 273 9.61 -10.82 -15.85
N ARG A 274 10.01 -11.64 -16.82
CA ARG A 274 9.28 -11.77 -18.09
C ARG A 274 7.82 -12.16 -17.86
N GLY A 275 7.57 -13.15 -17.00
CA GLY A 275 6.21 -13.59 -16.68
C GLY A 275 5.35 -12.46 -16.10
N ASP A 276 5.92 -11.62 -15.24
CA ASP A 276 5.20 -10.48 -14.68
C ASP A 276 4.87 -9.44 -15.75
N PHE A 277 5.84 -9.10 -16.61
CA PHE A 277 5.62 -8.17 -17.71
C PHE A 277 4.60 -8.69 -18.71
N GLU A 278 4.65 -9.97 -19.07
CA GLU A 278 3.63 -10.61 -19.91
C GLU A 278 2.24 -10.48 -19.29
N GLY A 279 2.11 -10.70 -17.97
CA GLY A 279 0.85 -10.50 -17.25
C GLY A 279 0.38 -9.05 -17.25
N ILE A 280 1.29 -8.10 -17.00
CA ILE A 280 0.99 -6.66 -17.01
C ILE A 280 0.57 -6.19 -18.40
N PHE A 281 1.31 -6.55 -19.45
CA PHE A 281 0.98 -6.20 -20.82
C PHE A 281 -0.35 -6.82 -21.26
N ARG A 282 -0.63 -8.07 -20.86
CA ARG A 282 -1.93 -8.71 -21.12
C ARG A 282 -3.08 -7.96 -20.46
N ALA A 283 -2.91 -7.54 -19.20
CA ALA A 283 -3.92 -6.74 -18.51
C ALA A 283 -4.13 -5.37 -19.18
N MET A 284 -3.04 -4.70 -19.57
CA MET A 284 -3.07 -3.34 -20.14
C MET A 284 -3.48 -3.28 -21.61
N ALA A 285 -3.36 -4.39 -22.34
CA ALA A 285 -3.62 -4.48 -23.78
C ALA A 285 -2.87 -3.38 -24.55
N GLU A 286 -3.57 -2.52 -25.29
CA GLU A 286 -2.96 -1.44 -26.08
C GLU A 286 -2.56 -0.21 -25.25
N ARG A 287 -2.81 -0.19 -23.94
CA ARG A 287 -2.51 0.96 -23.09
C ARG A 287 -1.01 1.07 -22.80
N PRO A 288 -0.45 2.29 -22.72
CA PRO A 288 0.97 2.49 -22.48
C PRO A 288 1.39 2.07 -21.06
N VAL A 289 2.43 1.25 -20.97
CA VAL A 289 3.05 0.82 -19.72
C VAL A 289 4.46 1.39 -19.62
N THR A 290 4.71 2.18 -18.58
CA THR A 290 6.03 2.73 -18.29
C THR A 290 6.67 1.87 -17.19
N ILE A 291 7.80 1.26 -17.53
CA ILE A 291 8.58 0.40 -16.63
C ILE A 291 9.81 1.17 -16.16
N ARG A 292 10.03 1.20 -14.84
CA ARG A 292 11.22 1.78 -14.24
C ARG A 292 12.19 0.67 -13.85
N LEU A 293 13.44 0.82 -14.25
CA LEU A 293 14.54 -0.06 -13.85
C LEU A 293 14.79 -0.02 -12.33
N LEU A 294 15.60 -0.95 -11.85
CA LEU A 294 15.93 -1.15 -10.44
C LEU A 294 16.44 0.13 -9.75
N ASP A 295 15.78 0.54 -8.68
CA ASP A 295 16.02 1.78 -7.94
C ASP A 295 16.52 1.66 -6.49
N PRO A 296 16.16 0.67 -5.65
CA PRO A 296 16.61 0.62 -4.27
C PRO A 296 18.09 0.24 -4.20
N PRO A 297 18.78 0.65 -3.12
CA PRO A 297 20.11 0.20 -2.84
C PRO A 297 20.11 -1.31 -2.54
N LEU A 298 21.22 -1.99 -2.87
CA LEU A 298 21.30 -3.45 -2.78
C LEU A 298 21.19 -3.99 -1.35
N HIS A 299 21.52 -3.19 -0.33
CA HIS A 299 21.41 -3.62 1.06
C HIS A 299 19.96 -3.86 1.50
N GLU A 300 18.94 -3.30 0.81
CA GLU A 300 17.53 -3.56 1.13
C GLU A 300 17.10 -5.02 0.88
N PHE A 301 17.89 -5.79 0.11
CA PHE A 301 17.63 -7.22 -0.16
C PHE A 301 18.41 -8.16 0.76
N LEU A 302 19.32 -7.64 1.58
CA LEU A 302 20.19 -8.42 2.45
C LEU A 302 19.62 -8.48 3.88
N PRO A 303 19.75 -9.63 4.56
CA PRO A 303 19.29 -9.77 5.93
C PRO A 303 20.12 -8.92 6.90
N THR A 304 19.53 -8.57 8.03
CA THR A 304 20.18 -7.76 9.08
C THR A 304 20.45 -8.53 10.37
N ASN A 305 19.68 -9.58 10.66
CA ASN A 305 19.89 -10.41 11.85
C ASN A 305 21.06 -11.37 11.64
N GLU A 306 21.83 -11.64 12.69
CA GLU A 306 23.00 -12.53 12.57
C GLU A 306 22.61 -13.98 12.23
N GLU A 307 21.46 -14.46 12.70
CA GLU A 307 20.94 -15.79 12.35
C GLU A 307 20.60 -15.88 10.86
N ASP A 308 19.84 -14.93 10.32
CA ASP A 308 19.48 -14.87 8.89
C ASP A 308 20.71 -14.68 7.98
N ILE A 309 21.73 -13.99 8.47
CA ILE A 309 23.02 -13.86 7.77
C ILE A 309 23.75 -15.21 7.75
N GLN A 310 23.76 -15.95 8.85
CA GLN A 310 24.37 -17.28 8.90
C GLN A 310 23.67 -18.24 7.93
N ASP A 311 22.34 -18.29 7.95
CA ASP A 311 21.55 -19.14 7.06
C ASP A 311 21.81 -18.80 5.59
N LEU A 312 21.83 -17.50 5.24
CA LEU A 312 22.15 -17.07 3.88
C LEU A 312 23.59 -17.43 3.47
N ALA A 313 24.55 -17.35 4.39
CA ALA A 313 25.93 -17.74 4.11
C ALA A 313 26.02 -19.24 3.79
N ASP A 314 25.33 -20.07 4.57
CA ASP A 314 25.31 -21.53 4.40
C ASP A 314 24.62 -21.92 3.08
N ASP A 315 23.48 -21.31 2.76
CA ASP A 315 22.75 -21.52 1.50
C ASP A 315 23.58 -21.16 0.26
N MET A 316 24.45 -20.17 0.39
CA MET A 316 25.28 -19.67 -0.72
C MET A 316 26.69 -20.27 -0.75
N GLY A 317 27.03 -21.13 0.21
CA GLY A 317 28.37 -21.69 0.35
C GLY A 317 29.45 -20.63 0.65
N LEU A 318 29.07 -19.53 1.30
CA LEU A 318 29.95 -18.44 1.72
C LEU A 318 30.24 -18.57 3.22
N THR A 319 31.32 -17.94 3.68
CA THR A 319 31.56 -17.83 5.13
C THR A 319 30.74 -16.66 5.70
N PHE A 320 30.27 -16.81 6.94
CA PHE A 320 29.60 -15.75 7.68
C PHE A 320 30.37 -14.41 7.65
N GLU A 321 31.69 -14.47 7.86
CA GLU A 321 32.57 -13.30 7.84
C GLU A 321 32.63 -12.63 6.46
N HIS A 322 32.62 -13.41 5.38
CA HIS A 322 32.59 -12.86 4.03
C HIS A 322 31.27 -12.14 3.76
N LEU A 323 30.13 -12.78 4.07
CA LEU A 323 28.81 -12.18 3.87
C LEU A 323 28.61 -10.92 4.73
N LYS A 324 28.99 -10.98 6.01
CA LYS A 324 28.94 -9.83 6.93
C LYS A 324 29.84 -8.68 6.45
N GLY A 325 31.01 -9.00 5.90
CA GLY A 325 31.90 -8.05 5.24
C GLY A 325 31.22 -7.35 4.05
N THR A 326 30.54 -8.11 3.19
CA THR A 326 29.82 -7.57 2.03
C THR A 326 28.65 -6.69 2.44
N ILE A 327 27.82 -7.13 3.40
CA ILE A 327 26.72 -6.33 3.97
C ILE A 327 27.26 -5.00 4.50
N ARG A 328 28.35 -5.03 5.28
CA ARG A 328 28.99 -3.82 5.81
C ARG A 328 29.53 -2.90 4.71
N SER A 329 30.01 -3.46 3.60
CA SER A 329 30.50 -2.68 2.46
C SER A 329 29.37 -1.99 1.68
N LEU A 330 28.18 -2.59 1.66
CA LEU A 330 26.97 -2.06 1.03
C LEU A 330 26.16 -1.15 1.96
N HIS A 331 26.52 -1.08 3.24
CA HIS A 331 25.91 -0.19 4.20
C HIS A 331 26.27 1.26 3.90
N GLU A 332 25.25 2.12 3.84
CA GLU A 332 25.41 3.53 3.52
C GLU A 332 24.88 4.40 4.66
N SER A 333 25.57 5.51 4.96
CA SER A 333 25.08 6.46 5.98
C SER A 333 23.76 7.13 5.57
N ASN A 334 23.51 7.30 4.27
CA ASN A 334 22.28 7.90 3.73
C ASN A 334 21.81 7.14 2.47
N PRO A 335 21.11 6.01 2.64
CA PRO A 335 20.65 5.15 1.52
C PRO A 335 19.81 5.89 0.47
N MET A 336 19.05 6.92 0.86
CA MET A 336 18.25 7.73 -0.06
C MET A 336 19.10 8.43 -1.13
N MET A 337 20.37 8.76 -0.83
CA MET A 337 21.29 9.47 -1.71
C MET A 337 22.50 8.63 -2.14
N GLY A 338 22.44 7.32 -1.91
CA GLY A 338 23.57 6.40 -2.09
C GLY A 338 23.63 5.70 -3.45
N PHE A 339 24.20 4.51 -3.47
CA PHE A 339 24.49 3.71 -4.65
C PHE A 339 23.27 2.93 -5.12
N ARG A 340 22.39 3.64 -5.83
CA ARG A 340 21.05 3.21 -6.21
C ARG A 340 20.61 3.78 -7.55
N GLY A 341 19.42 3.42 -8.04
CA GLY A 341 18.85 4.00 -9.27
C GLY A 341 19.78 3.87 -10.48
N CYS A 342 19.87 4.92 -11.29
CA CYS A 342 20.70 4.93 -12.51
C CYS A 342 22.20 4.70 -12.26
N ARG A 343 22.70 4.81 -11.02
CA ARG A 343 24.11 4.56 -10.67
C ARG A 343 24.45 3.07 -10.71
N LEU A 344 23.48 2.21 -10.37
CA LEU A 344 23.64 0.76 -10.38
C LEU A 344 23.96 0.23 -11.79
N PRO A 345 23.15 0.47 -12.84
CA PRO A 345 23.44 -0.03 -14.17
C PRO A 345 24.64 0.64 -14.84
N VAL A 346 25.11 1.80 -14.35
CA VAL A 346 26.38 2.37 -14.81
C VAL A 346 27.57 1.52 -14.33
N LYS A 347 27.51 0.97 -13.11
CA LYS A 347 28.56 0.07 -12.58
C LYS A 347 28.36 -1.38 -13.02
N TYR A 348 27.11 -1.81 -13.11
CA TYR A 348 26.69 -3.19 -13.41
C TYR A 348 25.69 -3.20 -14.59
N PRO A 349 26.15 -2.97 -15.83
CA PRO A 349 25.28 -2.85 -17.00
C PRO A 349 24.39 -4.06 -17.24
N GLU A 350 24.86 -5.25 -16.89
CA GLU A 350 24.14 -6.52 -17.03
C GLU A 350 22.79 -6.54 -16.30
N ILE A 351 22.60 -5.73 -15.24
CA ILE A 351 21.31 -5.59 -14.56
C ILE A 351 20.28 -4.95 -15.50
N ALA A 352 20.62 -3.81 -16.12
CA ALA A 352 19.72 -3.13 -17.06
C ALA A 352 19.52 -3.94 -18.34
N GLU A 353 20.55 -4.65 -18.83
CA GLU A 353 20.43 -5.55 -19.97
C GLU A 353 19.40 -6.66 -19.70
N MET A 354 19.46 -7.29 -18.52
CA MET A 354 18.50 -8.32 -18.12
C MET A 354 17.08 -7.75 -18.07
N GLN A 355 16.87 -6.63 -17.38
CA GLN A 355 15.55 -6.00 -17.25
C GLN A 355 14.98 -5.53 -18.59
N THR A 356 15.84 -5.10 -19.53
CA THR A 356 15.42 -4.68 -20.88
C THR A 356 15.07 -5.89 -21.77
N ARG A 357 15.70 -7.03 -21.52
CA ARG A 357 15.44 -8.29 -22.25
C ARG A 357 14.23 -9.05 -21.72
N ALA A 358 13.91 -8.88 -20.43
CA ALA A 358 12.77 -9.53 -19.77
C ALA A 358 11.47 -9.17 -20.50
#